data_AF-A0A2V9XLF4-F1
#
_entry.id   AF-A0A2V9XLF4-F1
#
_cell.length_a   1.000
_cell.length_b   1.000
_cell.length_c   1.000
_cell.angle_alpha   90.00
_cell.angle_beta   90.00
_cell.angle_gamma   90.00
#
_symmetry.space_group_name_H-M   'P 1'
#
loop_
_entity.id
_entity.type
_entity.pdbx_description
1 polymer ?
#
loop_
_entity_poly.entity_id
_entity_poly.type
_entity_poly.pdbx_seq_one_letter_code
_entity_poly.pdbx_strand_id
1 'polypeptide(L)' 'MELRDGTVLLGDVVSLSMTAVVVRMDGSGRTYDRNRIKKLMLVEREITQRPPLTQPVPAQPKQ' A
#
# COMPACT_ATOMS: atom_id res chain seq x y z
N MET A 1 -6.84 2.75 7.32
CA MET A 1 -7.74 3.90 7.59
C MET A 1 -9.06 3.36 8.12
N GLU A 2 -9.60 3.94 9.19
CA GLU A 2 -10.90 3.57 9.76
C GLU A 2 -11.90 4.69 9.51
N LEU A 3 -13.03 4.35 8.89
CA LEU A 3 -14.17 5.24 8.68
C LEU A 3 -15.09 5.23 9.91
N ARG A 4 -15.90 6.28 10.06
CA ARG A 4 -16.85 6.41 11.17
C ARG A 4 -17.96 5.37 11.18
N ASP A 5 -18.27 4.79 10.03
CA ASP A 5 -19.23 3.68 9.89
C ASP A 5 -18.63 2.32 10.30
N GLY A 6 -17.37 2.28 10.73
CA GLY A 6 -16.66 1.07 11.13
C GLY A 6 -15.90 0.39 10.00
N THR A 7 -16.01 0.87 8.76
CA THR A 7 -15.25 0.32 7.63
C THR A 7 -13.75 0.54 7.81
N VAL A 8 -12.96 -0.50 7.58
CA VAL A 8 -11.49 -0.41 7.58
C VAL A 8 -10.98 -0.58 6.16
N LEU A 9 -10.16 0.37 5.72
CA LEU A 9 -9.57 0.44 4.39
C LEU A 9 -8.04 0.35 4.49
N LEU A 10 -7.45 -0.52 3.68
CA LEU A 10 -6.01 -0.64 3.52
C LEU A 10 -5.61 -0.07 2.16
N GLY A 11 -4.65 0.84 2.15
CA GLY A 11 -4.19 1.49 0.94
C GLY A 11 -3.16 2.57 1.23
N ASP A 12 -2.62 3.15 0.17
CA ASP A 12 -1.61 4.19 0.27
C ASP A 12 -2.28 5.55 0.27
N VAL A 13 -1.94 6.41 1.23
CA VAL A 13 -2.45 7.78 1.27
C VAL A 13 -1.67 8.60 0.25
N VAL A 14 -2.38 9.11 -0.76
CA VAL A 14 -1.80 9.92 -1.83
C VAL A 14 -1.79 11.39 -1.45
N SER A 15 -2.87 11.88 -0.85
CA SER A 15 -2.96 13.25 -0.36
C SER A 15 -3.94 13.37 0.80
N LEU A 16 -3.69 14.37 1.63
CA LEU A 16 -4.51 14.73 2.79
C LEU A 16 -4.67 16.25 2.79
N SER A 17 -5.91 16.73 2.81
CA SER A 17 -6.27 18.13 2.96
C SER A 17 -7.21 18.32 4.14
N MET A 18 -7.61 19.58 4.38
CA MET A 18 -8.56 19.90 5.44
C MET A 18 -9.92 19.23 5.23
N THR A 19 -10.33 19.03 3.97
CA THR A 19 -11.66 18.53 3.60
C THR A 19 -11.66 17.13 2.99
N ALA A 20 -10.53 16.64 2.48
CA ALA A 20 -10.48 15.39 1.73
C ALA A 20 -9.23 14.55 2.02
N VAL A 21 -9.39 13.24 1.84
CA VAL A 21 -8.29 12.27 1.81
C VAL A 21 -8.39 11.45 0.54
N VAL A 22 -7.30 11.40 -0.22
CA VAL A 22 -7.20 10.56 -1.41
C VAL A 22 -6.36 9.34 -1.06
N VAL A 23 -6.96 8.16 -1.20
CA VAL A 23 -6.31 6.87 -0.94
C VAL A 23 -6.26 6.08 -2.23
N ARG A 24 -5.10 5.49 -2.53
CA ARG A 24 -4.95 4.55 -3.64
C ARG A 24 -5.18 3.12 -3.14
N MET A 25 -6.09 2.42 -3.79
CA MET A 25 -6.45 1.02 -3.53
C MET A 25 -6.68 0.33 -4.87
N ASP A 26 -6.09 -0.85 -5.05
CA ASP A 26 -6.23 -1.66 -6.26
C ASP A 26 -5.90 -0.90 -7.56
N GLY A 27 -4.89 -0.03 -7.51
CA GLY A 27 -4.49 0.82 -8.64
C GLY A 27 -5.40 2.01 -8.91
N SER A 28 -6.54 2.13 -8.23
CA SER A 28 -7.49 3.24 -8.36
C SER A 28 -7.37 4.24 -7.21
N GLY A 29 -7.54 5.53 -7.50
CA GLY A 29 -7.67 6.57 -6.47
C GLY A 29 -9.12 6.70 -6.01
N ARG A 30 -9.34 6.71 -4.69
CA ARG A 30 -10.64 7.02 -4.08
C ARG A 30 -10.52 8.22 -3.16
N THR A 31 -11.47 9.14 -3.31
CA THR A 31 -11.55 10.35 -2.50
C THR A 31 -12.59 10.17 -1.41
N TYR A 32 -12.21 10.49 -0.17
CA TYR A 32 -13.08 10.46 1.00
C TYR A 32 -13.19 11.85 1.61
N ASP A 33 -14.40 12.22 2.03
CA ASP A 33 -14.59 13.37 2.91
C ASP A 33 -13.86 13.14 4.24
N ARG A 34 -13.06 14.12 4.67
CA ARG A 34 -12.21 14.00 5.85
C ARG A 34 -13.00 13.84 7.15
N ASN A 35 -14.23 14.36 7.21
CA ASN A 35 -15.09 14.24 8.38
C ASN A 35 -15.67 12.84 8.52
N ARG A 36 -15.72 12.03 7.46
CA ARG A 36 -16.14 10.62 7.53
C ARG A 36 -15.06 9.69 8.08
N ILE A 37 -13.82 10.16 8.23
CA ILE A 37 -12.70 9.37 8.72
C ILE A 37 -12.62 9.47 10.24
N LYS A 38 -12.60 8.31 10.90
CA LYS A 38 -12.43 8.20 12.36
C LYS A 38 -10.96 8.21 12.73
N LYS A 39 -10.14 7.44 12.01
CA LYS A 39 -8.70 7.30 12.30
C LYS A 39 -7.91 7.04 11.02
N LEU A 40 -6.77 7.71 10.90
CA LEU A 40 -5.76 7.41 9.88
C LEU A 40 -4.50 6.94 10.58
N MET A 41 -4.00 5.77 10.18
CA MET A 41 -2.78 5.16 10.71
C MET A 41 -1.85 4.93 9.53
N LEU A 42 -0.69 5.57 9.56
CA LEU A 42 0.39 5.36 8.60
C LEU A 42 1.36 4.34 9.18
N VAL A 43 1.81 3.44 8.33
CA VAL A 43 2.85 2.48 8.65
C VAL A 43 3.97 2.63 7.64
N GLU A 44 5.20 2.65 8.11
CA GLU A 44 6.37 2.54 7.24
C GLU A 44 6.51 1.08 6.81
N ARG A 45 6.64 0.85 5.51
CA ARG A 45 6.91 -0.48 4.96
C ARG A 45 8.38 -0.56 4.63
N GLU A 46 9.14 -1.32 5.42
CA GLU A 46 10.50 -1.68 5.04
C GLU A 46 10.45 -2.60 3.81
N ILE A 47 10.82 -2.07 2.65
CA ILE A 47 11.08 -2.90 1.48
C ILE A 47 12.43 -3.57 1.73
N THR A 48 12.42 -4.69 2.44
CA THR A 48 13.57 -5.58 2.45
C THR A 48 13.69 -6.16 1.04
N GLN A 49 14.47 -5.48 0.20
CA GLN A 49 14.98 -6.06 -1.03
C GLN A 49 15.84 -7.24 -0.60
N ARG A 50 15.24 -8.44 -0.53
CA ARG A 50 16.05 -9.65 -0.50
C ARG A 50 16.82 -9.64 -1.82
N PRO A 51 18.17 -9.57 -1.79
CA PRO A 51 18.91 -9.73 -3.02
C PRO A 51 18.46 -11.04 -3.66
N PRO A 52 18.23 -11.06 -4.99
CA PRO A 52 17.88 -12.30 -5.67
C PRO A 52 18.94 -13.33 -5.30
N LEU A 53 18.52 -14.44 -4.69
CA LEU A 53 19.39 -15.58 -4.46
C LEU A 53 19.87 -16.02 -5.84
N THR A 54 21.12 -15.74 -6.17
CA THR A 54 21.79 -16.29 -7.35
C THR A 54 21.87 -17.79 -7.14
N GLN A 55 20.85 -18.53 -7.56
CA GLN A 55 20.94 -19.97 -7.68
C GLN A 55 21.89 -20.25 -8.86
N PRO A 56 23.00 -20.98 -8.66
CA PRO A 56 23.81 -21.44 -9.77
C PRO A 56 22.92 -22.32 -10.65
N VAL A 57 22.71 -21.94 -11.90
CA VAL A 57 22.12 -22.84 -12.90
C VAL A 57 23.06 -24.03 -13.04
N PRO A 58 22.63 -25.29 -12.79
CA PRO A 58 23.47 -26.44 -13.07
C PRO A 58 23.82 -26.43 -14.56
N ALA A 59 25.10 -26.48 -14.88
CA ALA A 59 25.57 -26.52 -16.26
C ALA A 59 24.89 -27.69 -17.00
N GLN A 60 24.02 -27.37 -17.96
CA GLN A 60 23.48 -28.39 -18.86
C GLN A 60 24.62 -28.95 -19.70
N PRO A 61 24.79 -30.29 -19.78
CA PRO A 61 25.79 -30.89 -20.67
C PRO A 61 25.41 -30.55 -22.11
N LYS A 62 26.34 -29.95 -22.85
CA LYS A 62 26.20 -29.75 -24.30
C LYS A 62 26.17 -31.14 -24.96
N GLN A 63 25.11 -31.43 -25.71
CA GLN A 63 25.05 -32.52 -26.68
C GLN A 63 25.87 -32.18 -27.92
#